data_AF-A0A238BSG0-F1
#
_entry.id   AF-A0A238BSG0-F1
#
_cell.length_a   1.000
_cell.length_b   1.000
_cell.length_c   1.000
_cell.angle_alpha   90.00
_cell.angle_beta   90.00
_cell.angle_gamma   90.00
#
_symmetry.space_group_name_H-M   'P 1'
#
loop_
_entity.id
_entity.type
_entity.pdbx_description
1 polymer ?
#
loop_
_entity_poly.entity_id
_entity_poly.type
_entity_poly.pdbx_seq_one_letter_code
_entity_poly.pdbx_strand_id
1 'polypeptide(L)' 'MRISRGCPTQDDYYNAVKVIGDHLNVRCLRESKEGKIGETKREINRSYKLPSDVDVPTLKSTLTAKGHLIITADKKK' A
#
# COMPACT_ATOMS: atom_id res chain seq x y z
N MET A 1 -2.37 -9.93 -11.30
CA MET A 1 -2.08 -10.05 -9.85
C MET A 1 -2.98 -9.12 -9.06
N ARG A 2 -3.41 -9.52 -7.84
CA ARG A 2 -4.20 -8.66 -6.93
C ARG A 2 -3.68 -8.78 -5.49
N ILE A 3 -3.25 -7.67 -4.89
CA ILE A 3 -2.97 -7.56 -3.45
C ILE A 3 -4.06 -6.68 -2.83
N SER A 4 -4.69 -7.13 -1.74
CA SER A 4 -5.58 -6.28 -0.93
C SER A 4 -5.17 -6.35 0.52
N ARG A 5 -4.85 -5.21 1.12
CA ARG A 5 -4.53 -5.14 2.55
C ARG A 5 -5.28 -3.99 3.20
N GLY A 6 -5.67 -4.21 4.46
CA GLY A 6 -6.14 -3.12 5.31
C GLY A 6 -5.08 -2.03 5.40
N CYS A 7 -5.45 -0.82 4.97
CA CYS A 7 -4.72 0.41 5.13
C CYS A 7 -5.78 1.47 5.49
N PRO A 8 -5.75 2.05 6.70
CA PRO A 8 -6.85 2.88 7.19
C PRO A 8 -7.17 4.06 6.27
N THR A 9 -8.39 4.59 6.38
CA THR A 9 -8.98 5.59 5.48
C THR A 9 -8.13 6.86 5.34
N GLN A 10 -8.26 7.52 4.18
CA GLN A 10 -7.30 8.48 3.64
C GLN A 10 -7.14 9.78 4.44
N ASP A 11 -8.09 10.11 5.32
CA ASP A 11 -8.13 11.43 5.98
C ASP A 11 -6.92 11.70 6.90
N ASP A 12 -6.19 10.66 7.34
CA ASP A 12 -5.02 10.79 8.24
C ASP A 12 -3.76 9.99 7.77
N TYR A 13 -3.74 9.45 6.54
CA TYR A 13 -2.70 8.49 6.11
C TYR A 13 -2.03 8.79 4.77
N TYR A 14 -0.70 8.88 4.76
CA TYR A 14 0.14 8.93 3.56
C TYR A 14 0.46 7.53 3.05
N ASN A 15 0.16 7.28 1.78
CA ASN A 15 0.37 5.98 1.13
C ASN A 15 1.38 6.11 -0.02
N ALA A 16 2.42 5.28 -0.02
CA ALA A 16 3.39 5.20 -1.10
C ALA A 16 3.55 3.76 -1.60
N VAL A 17 3.45 3.60 -2.92
CA VAL A 17 3.64 2.32 -3.61
C VAL A 17 4.81 2.48 -4.56
N LYS A 18 5.84 1.65 -4.40
CA LYS A 18 7.07 1.69 -5.21
C LYS A 18 7.48 0.30 -5.65
N VAL A 19 7.94 0.18 -6.89
CA VAL A 19 8.57 -1.05 -7.39
C VAL A 19 10.07 -0.86 -7.35
N ILE A 20 10.79 -1.78 -6.72
CA ILE A 20 12.25 -1.78 -6.63
C ILE A 20 12.70 -3.18 -7.03
N GLY A 21 13.36 -3.29 -8.19
CA GLY A 21 13.70 -4.59 -8.78
C GLY A 21 12.44 -5.43 -9.03
N ASP A 22 12.40 -6.63 -8.48
CA ASP A 22 11.27 -7.56 -8.51
C ASP A 22 10.34 -7.46 -7.28
N HIS A 23 10.49 -6.43 -6.45
CA HIS A 23 9.69 -6.24 -5.25
C HIS A 23 8.77 -5.02 -5.32
N LEU A 24 7.52 -5.21 -4.91
CA LEU A 24 6.55 -4.17 -4.66
C LEU A 24 6.59 -3.78 -3.18
N ASN A 25 7.03 -2.55 -2.91
CA ASN A 25 7.05 -1.95 -1.60
C ASN A 25 5.82 -1.07 -1.38
N VAL A 26 5.10 -1.33 -0.30
CA VAL A 26 3.89 -0.61 0.12
C VAL A 26 4.14 -0.01 1.49
N ARG A 27 4.07 1.32 1.56
CA ARG A 27 4.20 2.09 2.79
C ARG A 27 2.88 2.81 3.09
N CYS A 28 2.32 2.58 4.27
CA CYS A 28 1.21 3.36 4.84
C CYS A 28 1.71 4.04 6.11
N LEU A 29 1.69 5.36 6.16
CA LEU A 29 2.07 6.16 7.33
C LEU A 29 0.84 6.87 7.87
N ARG A 30 0.55 6.69 9.16
CA ARG A 30 -0.40 7.51 9.89
C ARG A 30 0.29 8.77 10.38
N GLU A 31 -0.30 9.92 10.14
CA GLU A 31 0.14 11.13 10.84
C GLU A 31 -0.11 11.02 12.33
N SER A 32 0.78 11.64 13.09
CA SER A 32 0.70 11.63 14.53
C SER A 32 -0.57 12.32 14.99
N LYS A 33 -1.39 11.59 15.75
CA LYS A 33 -2.60 12.14 16.36
C LYS A 33 -2.41 12.17 17.86
N GLU A 34 -2.63 13.34 18.46
CA GLU A 34 -2.68 13.48 19.91
C GLU A 34 -3.84 12.62 20.43
N GLY A 35 -3.49 11.61 21.22
CA GLY A 35 -4.44 10.79 21.94
C GLY A 35 -4.69 11.36 23.32
N LYS A 36 -5.65 10.77 24.04
CA LYS A 36 -5.90 11.08 25.45
C LYS A 36 -4.67 10.81 26.34
N ILE A 37 -3.76 9.95 25.88
CA ILE A 37 -2.49 9.63 26.55
C ILE A 37 -1.41 9.57 25.48
N GLY A 38 -0.74 10.70 25.25
CA GLY A 38 0.41 10.80 24.35
C GLY A 38 0.07 10.77 22.85
N GLU A 39 1.13 10.94 22.05
CA GLU A 39 1.07 10.94 20.59
C GLU A 39 1.08 9.51 20.05
N THR A 40 0.12 9.16 19.18
CA THR A 40 0.08 7.84 18.54
C THR A 40 0.39 7.95 17.05
N LYS A 41 1.57 7.44 16.68
CA LYS A 41 2.01 7.27 15.28
C LYS A 41 2.03 5.79 14.90
N ARG A 42 1.66 5.47 13.66
CA ARG A 42 1.71 4.10 13.12
C ARG A 42 2.27 4.11 11.72
N GLU A 43 3.22 3.22 11.47
CA GLU A 43 3.78 2.98 10.14
C GLU A 43 3.63 1.50 9.78
N ILE A 44 3.27 1.23 8.52
CA ILE A 44 3.22 -0.11 7.96
C ILE A 44 4.09 -0.10 6.70
N ASN A 45 5.10 -0.95 6.67
CA ASN A 45 5.92 -1.21 5.49
C ASN A 45 5.82 -2.69 5.13
N ARG A 46 5.45 -2.99 3.88
CA ARG A 46 5.33 -4.35 3.37
C ARG A 46 5.99 -4.45 2.01
N SER A 47 6.86 -5.43 1.86
CA SER A 47 7.46 -5.80 0.58
C SER A 47 6.86 -7.11 0.09
N TYR A 48 6.49 -7.14 -1.19
CA TYR A 48 5.96 -8.33 -1.86
C TYR A 48 6.81 -8.63 -3.07
N LYS A 49 7.31 -9.86 -3.17
CA LYS A 49 7.94 -10.33 -4.40
C LYS A 49 6.89 -10.39 -5.51
N LEU A 50 7.15 -9.69 -6.61
CA LEU A 50 6.33 -9.74 -7.80
C LEU A 50 6.61 -11.04 -8.54
N PRO A 51 5.57 -11.79 -8.93
CA PRO A 51 5.72 -12.89 -9.88
C PRO A 51 6.35 -12.43 -11.20
N SER A 52 7.13 -13.31 -11.84
CA SER A 52 7.85 -13.00 -13.08
C SER A 52 6.94 -12.68 -14.26
N ASP A 53 5.70 -13.18 -14.23
CA ASP A 53 4.65 -12.99 -15.23
C ASP A 53 3.86 -11.69 -15.06
N VAL A 54 4.22 -10.80 -14.11
CA VAL A 54 3.51 -9.52 -13.90
C VAL A 54 4.08 -8.40 -14.78
N ASP A 55 3.19 -7.68 -15.47
CA ASP A 55 3.55 -6.50 -16.26
C ASP A 55 3.57 -5.22 -15.39
N VAL A 56 4.77 -4.82 -14.97
CA VAL A 56 5.00 -3.72 -14.00
C VAL A 56 4.34 -2.38 -14.42
N PRO A 57 4.45 -1.92 -15.69
CA PRO A 57 3.75 -0.75 -16.19
C PRO A 57 2.23 -0.70 -15.94
N THR A 58 1.58 -1.86 -15.82
CA THR A 58 0.12 -1.95 -15.61
C THR A 58 -0.30 -1.86 -14.14
N LEU A 59 0.67 -1.71 -13.23
CA LEU A 59 0.40 -1.60 -11.80
C LEU A 59 -0.45 -0.36 -11.50
N LYS A 60 -1.60 -0.61 -10.87
CA LYS A 60 -2.53 0.40 -10.39
C LYS A 60 -2.83 0.14 -8.93
N SER A 61 -3.00 1.22 -8.16
CA SER A 61 -3.39 1.15 -6.76
C SER A 61 -4.68 1.93 -6.52
N THR A 62 -5.54 1.41 -5.67
CA THR A 62 -6.83 2.02 -5.32
C THR A 62 -7.09 1.81 -3.84
N LEU A 63 -7.24 2.90 -3.09
CA LEU A 63 -7.68 2.86 -1.71
C LEU A 63 -9.20 2.92 -1.67
N THR A 64 -9.82 1.93 -1.06
CA THR A 64 -11.28 1.91 -0.88
C THR A 64 -11.69 2.72 0.35
N ALA A 65 -12.92 3.23 0.36
CA ALA A 65 -13.51 3.94 1.52
C ALA A 65 -13.58 3.08 2.80
N LYS A 66 -13.46 1.75 2.68
CA LYS A 66 -13.38 0.82 3.81
C LYS A 66 -11.96 0.69 4.39
N GLY A 67 -10.99 1.42 3.85
CA GLY A 67 -9.60 1.33 4.29
C GLY A 67 -8.92 0.05 3.79
N HIS A 68 -9.14 -0.34 2.54
CA HIS A 68 -8.34 -1.38 1.88
C HIS A 68 -7.59 -0.79 0.70
N LEU A 69 -6.26 -0.92 0.71
CA LEU A 69 -5.42 -0.64 -0.44
C LEU A 69 -5.40 -1.88 -1.33
N ILE A 70 -5.93 -1.73 -2.54
CA ILE A 70 -5.97 -2.76 -3.57
C ILE A 70 -4.94 -2.40 -4.63
N ILE A 71 -4.05 -3.34 -4.95
CA ILE A 71 -3.05 -3.19 -6.00
C ILE A 71 -3.30 -4.27 -7.05
N THR A 72 -3.46 -3.86 -8.30
CA THR A 72 -3.74 -4.71 -9.44
C THR A 72 -2.72 -4.51 -10.55
N ALA A 73 -2.41 -5.59 -11.27
CA ALA A 73 -1.59 -5.55 -12.49
C ALA A 73 -1.98 -6.69 -13.42
N ASP A 74 -1.76 -6.50 -14.70
CA ASP A 74 -1.95 -7.49 -15.74
C ASP A 74 -0.76 -8.46 -15.79
N LYS A 75 -0.98 -9.58 -16.46
CA LYS A 75 0.10 -10.51 -16.78
C LYS A 75 0.77 -10.09 -18.09
N LYS A 76 2.06 -10.36 -18.21
CA LYS A 76 2.78 -10.26 -19.49
C LYS A 76 2.11 -11.20 -20.50
N LYS A 77 1.92 -10.70 -21.73
CA LYS A 77 1.44 -11.50 -22.86
C LYS A 77 2.52 -12.43 -23.37
#